data_AF-A0A7Y9W3I0-F1
#
_entry.id   AF-A0A7Y9W3I0-F1
#
_cell.length_a   1.000
_cell.length_b   1.000
_cell.length_c   1.000
_cell.angle_alpha   90.00
_cell.angle_beta   90.00
_cell.angle_gamma   90.00
#
_symmetry.space_group_name_H-M   'P 1'
#
loop_
_entity.id
_entity.type
_entity.pdbx_description
1 polymer ?
#
loop_
_entity_poly.entity_id
_entity_poly.type
_entity_poly.pdbx_seq_one_letter_code
_entity_poly.pdbx_strand_id
1 'polypeptide(L)'
;MTAQNPMTRAQFEAVANEFRVPVQVAGLRVGIIDKYVADSATPLDLRKGLTRALQATLPKSVPLSIRGDATCFTGDMFGPHEQKVRAAVIEAAHQSPVLRQVVEVDRSGRETTSFYGQKRSWMAAYSGPVQRMTKIDGQPVKIPLVL
;
A
#
# COMPACT_ATOMS: atom_id res chain seq x y z
N MET A 1 25.91 -20.29 2.28
CA MET A 1 24.68 -19.94 3.04
C MET A 1 25.09 -19.63 4.46
N THR A 2 25.40 -18.38 4.77
CA THR A 2 25.73 -17.92 6.13
C THR A 2 24.43 -17.80 6.91
N ALA A 3 24.31 -18.54 8.02
CA ALA A 3 23.18 -18.42 8.93
C ALA A 3 23.09 -16.97 9.44
N GLN A 4 22.04 -16.26 9.05
CA GLN A 4 21.78 -14.92 9.58
C GLN A 4 21.60 -15.03 11.11
N ASN A 5 22.28 -14.15 11.84
CA ASN A 5 22.23 -14.07 13.29
C ASN A 5 20.75 -13.89 13.74
N PRO A 6 20.21 -14.69 14.69
CA PRO A 6 18.79 -14.65 15.07
C PRO A 6 18.30 -13.27 15.50
N MET A 7 19.14 -12.46 16.15
CA MET A 7 18.84 -11.06 16.49
C MET A 7 18.57 -10.20 15.25
N THR A 8 19.34 -10.39 14.18
CA THR A 8 19.18 -9.65 12.93
C THR A 8 17.88 -10.04 12.24
N ARG A 9 17.54 -11.33 12.22
CA ARG A 9 16.28 -11.82 11.63
C ARG A 9 15.04 -11.22 12.31
N ALA A 10 15.03 -11.16 13.64
CA ALA A 10 13.93 -10.54 14.39
C ALA A 10 13.75 -9.05 14.05
N GLN A 11 14.85 -8.33 13.78
CA GLN A 11 14.79 -6.92 13.36
C GLN A 11 14.21 -6.77 11.95
N PHE A 12 14.57 -7.65 11.00
CA PHE A 12 13.98 -7.67 9.66
C PHE A 12 12.47 -7.96 9.72
N GLU A 13 12.05 -8.95 10.52
CA GLU A 13 10.64 -9.29 10.70
C GLU A 13 9.84 -8.14 11.34
N ALA A 14 10.42 -7.43 12.32
CA ALA A 14 9.81 -6.25 12.91
C ALA A 14 9.56 -5.14 11.86
N VAL A 15 10.56 -4.83 11.04
CA VAL A 15 10.41 -3.85 9.94
C VAL A 15 9.37 -4.31 8.92
N ALA A 16 9.40 -5.57 8.50
CA ALA A 16 8.42 -6.12 7.57
C ALA A 16 6.97 -5.96 8.10
N ASN A 17 6.76 -6.22 9.39
CA ASN A 17 5.47 -6.07 10.03
C ASN A 17 5.02 -4.60 10.11
N GLU A 18 5.92 -3.64 10.36
CA GLU A 18 5.58 -2.21 10.35
C GLU A 18 5.10 -1.71 8.98
N PHE A 19 5.65 -2.27 7.89
CA PHE A 19 5.35 -1.85 6.52
C PHE A 19 4.21 -2.63 5.87
N ARG A 20 3.72 -3.72 6.49
CA ARG A 20 2.63 -4.56 5.95
C ARG A 20 1.38 -3.76 5.59
N VAL A 21 0.91 -2.91 6.49
CA VAL A 21 -0.28 -2.07 6.27
C VAL A 21 -0.01 -0.99 5.23
N PRO A 22 1.03 -0.13 5.36
CA PRO A 22 1.35 0.86 4.33
C PRO A 22 1.49 0.29 2.91
N VAL A 23 2.11 -0.88 2.75
CA VAL A 23 2.28 -1.56 1.45
C VAL A 23 0.93 -1.97 0.86
N GLN A 24 0.05 -2.60 1.65
CA GLN A 24 -1.30 -2.97 1.21
C GLN A 24 -2.14 -1.74 0.85
N VAL A 25 -2.09 -0.71 1.69
CA VAL A 25 -2.83 0.56 1.49
C VAL A 25 -2.39 1.28 0.21
N ALA A 26 -1.08 1.27 -0.08
CA ALA A 26 -0.51 1.77 -1.33
C ALA A 26 -0.93 0.97 -2.58
N GLY A 27 -1.57 -0.20 -2.41
CA GLY A 27 -1.94 -1.10 -3.50
C GLY A 27 -0.73 -1.88 -4.06
N LEU A 28 0.37 -1.94 -3.32
CA LEU A 28 1.53 -2.74 -3.70
C LEU A 28 1.28 -4.22 -3.36
N ARG A 29 1.89 -5.13 -4.12
CA ARG A 29 1.81 -6.56 -3.84
C ARG A 29 2.56 -6.88 -2.54
N VAL A 30 1.96 -7.64 -1.63
CA VAL A 30 2.56 -7.99 -0.32
C VAL A 30 3.94 -8.64 -0.46
N GLY A 31 4.15 -9.48 -1.49
CA GLY A 31 5.45 -10.11 -1.77
C GLY A 31 6.59 -9.14 -2.10
N ILE A 32 6.32 -7.83 -2.25
CA ILE A 32 7.37 -6.82 -2.35
C ILE A 32 8.21 -6.75 -1.07
N ILE A 33 7.61 -7.02 0.10
CA ILE A 33 8.32 -7.02 1.39
C ILE A 33 9.36 -8.13 1.39
N ASP A 34 8.97 -9.36 1.04
CA ASP A 34 9.87 -10.51 0.97
C ASP A 34 11.01 -10.28 -0.02
N LYS A 35 10.72 -9.64 -1.16
CA LYS A 35 11.74 -9.24 -2.13
C LYS A 35 12.76 -8.29 -1.51
N TYR A 36 12.31 -7.21 -0.85
CA TYR A 36 13.24 -6.27 -0.22
C TYR A 36 13.99 -6.89 0.97
N VAL A 37 13.38 -7.82 1.71
CA VAL A 37 14.06 -8.58 2.77
C VAL A 37 15.23 -9.38 2.17
N ALA A 38 15.02 -10.05 1.04
CA ALA A 38 16.07 -10.82 0.37
C ALA A 38 17.20 -9.93 -0.21
N ASP A 39 16.85 -8.75 -0.71
CA ASP A 39 17.80 -7.81 -1.35
C ASP A 39 18.56 -6.92 -0.34
N SER A 40 18.15 -6.87 0.93
CA SER A 40 18.69 -5.92 1.93
C SER A 40 19.80 -6.52 2.79
N ALA A 41 20.91 -5.78 2.93
CA ALA A 41 22.03 -6.16 3.79
C ALA A 41 21.78 -5.82 5.27
N THR A 42 21.05 -4.73 5.55
CA THR A 42 20.72 -4.28 6.92
C THR A 42 19.23 -3.95 7.07
N PRO A 43 18.69 -3.93 8.32
CA PRO A 43 17.31 -3.48 8.56
C PRO A 43 17.05 -2.03 8.11
N LEU A 44 18.08 -1.17 8.12
CA LEU A 44 17.96 0.20 7.62
C LEU A 44 17.83 0.23 6.10
N ASP A 45 18.56 -0.64 5.38
CA ASP A 45 18.43 -0.77 3.92
C ASP A 45 17.03 -1.25 3.54
N LEU A 46 16.47 -2.20 4.31
CA LEU A 46 15.09 -2.65 4.15
C LEU A 46 14.11 -1.48 4.32
N ARG A 47 14.24 -0.69 5.41
CA ARG A 47 13.39 0.48 5.63
C ARG A 47 13.49 1.46 4.45
N LYS A 48 14.70 1.81 4.03
CA LYS A 48 14.93 2.74 2.90
C LYS A 48 14.33 2.22 1.59
N GLY A 49 14.51 0.93 1.28
CA GLY A 49 13.96 0.29 0.09
C GLY A 49 12.43 0.32 0.07
N LEU A 50 11.79 -0.04 1.19
CA LEU A 50 10.33 -0.02 1.32
C LEU A 50 9.78 1.41 1.30
N THR A 51 10.42 2.37 1.97
CA THR A 51 10.03 3.79 1.90
C THR A 51 10.08 4.31 0.47
N ARG A 52 11.12 3.98 -0.29
CA ARG A 52 11.23 4.36 -1.71
C ARG A 52 10.12 3.75 -2.56
N ALA A 53 9.78 2.47 -2.32
CA ALA A 53 8.67 1.81 -2.99
C ALA A 53 7.34 2.51 -2.70
N LEU A 54 7.12 2.93 -1.45
CA LEU A 54 5.94 3.70 -1.06
C LEU A 54 5.93 5.09 -1.71
N GLN A 55 7.06 5.82 -1.74
CA GLN A 55 7.15 7.13 -2.37
C GLN A 55 6.79 7.09 -3.86
N ALA A 56 7.16 6.03 -4.57
CA ALA A 56 6.81 5.84 -5.97
C ALA A 56 5.30 5.72 -6.23
N THR A 57 4.51 5.38 -5.20
CA THR A 57 3.04 5.32 -5.29
C THR A 57 2.33 6.63 -4.97
N LEU A 58 3.04 7.61 -4.40
CA LEU A 58 2.43 8.87 -3.97
C LEU A 58 2.06 9.76 -5.17
N PRO A 59 0.88 10.40 -5.17
CA PRO A 59 0.48 11.29 -6.24
C PRO A 59 1.31 12.58 -6.24
N LYS A 60 1.37 13.26 -7.40
CA LYS A 60 2.14 14.50 -7.55
C LYS A 60 1.67 15.65 -6.65
N SER A 61 0.43 15.59 -6.15
CA SER A 61 -0.13 16.54 -5.19
C SER A 61 0.57 16.53 -3.83
N VAL A 62 1.24 15.42 -3.47
CA VAL A 62 2.00 15.35 -2.22
C VAL A 62 3.27 16.19 -2.33
N PRO A 63 3.67 16.93 -1.28
CA PRO A 63 4.89 17.74 -1.28
C PRO A 63 6.14 16.98 -1.69
N LEU A 64 7.04 17.67 -2.41
CA LEU A 64 8.32 17.09 -2.85
C LEU A 64 9.21 16.71 -1.67
N SER A 65 9.08 17.38 -0.52
CA SER A 65 9.78 17.02 0.71
C SER A 65 9.45 15.62 1.22
N ILE A 66 8.29 15.07 0.87
CA ILE A 66 7.85 13.71 1.23
C ILE A 66 8.17 12.73 0.08
N ARG A 67 8.01 13.16 -1.18
CA ARG A 67 8.28 12.34 -2.38
C ARG A 67 9.76 12.25 -2.76
N GLY A 68 10.62 13.12 -2.23
CA GLY A 68 12.04 13.19 -2.53
C GLY A 68 12.78 11.93 -2.09
N ASP A 69 13.87 11.58 -2.79
CA ASP A 69 14.57 10.30 -2.61
C ASP A 69 14.95 10.06 -1.15
N ALA A 70 14.50 8.93 -0.58
CA ALA A 70 14.76 8.57 0.80
C ALA A 70 16.24 8.22 1.08
N THR A 71 17.04 7.99 0.03
CA THR A 71 18.46 7.60 0.17
C THR A 71 19.34 8.71 0.74
N CYS A 72 18.96 9.97 0.57
CA CYS A 72 19.73 11.13 1.04
C CYS A 72 19.60 11.41 2.55
N PHE A 73 18.63 10.79 3.22
CA PHE A 73 18.45 10.93 4.68
C PHE A 73 19.32 9.90 5.41
N THR A 74 20.15 10.38 6.33
CA THR A 74 21.00 9.56 7.20
C THR A 74 20.41 9.44 8.60
N GLY A 75 20.53 8.25 9.20
CA GLY A 75 20.26 7.97 10.62
C GLY A 75 19.07 8.71 11.22
N ASP A 76 19.36 9.73 12.01
CA ASP A 76 18.41 10.47 12.84
C ASP A 76 17.31 11.20 12.05
N MET A 77 17.60 11.61 10.81
CA MET A 77 16.62 12.31 9.97
C MET A 77 15.71 11.37 9.18
N PHE A 78 16.10 10.11 9.03
CA PHE A 78 15.35 9.14 8.22
C PHE A 78 14.05 8.70 8.94
N GLY A 79 14.10 8.44 10.24
CA GLY A 79 12.93 8.00 11.01
C GLY A 79 11.72 8.93 10.90
N PRO A 80 11.86 10.25 11.17
CA PRO A 80 10.77 11.21 11.00
C PRO A 80 10.28 11.33 9.55
N HIS A 81 11.17 11.18 8.57
CA HIS A 81 10.80 11.21 7.15
C HIS A 81 10.00 9.96 6.74
N GLU A 82 10.43 8.78 7.18
CA GLU A 82 9.72 7.50 6.99
C GLU A 82 8.27 7.61 7.48
N GLN A 83 8.08 8.16 8.69
CA GLN A 83 6.74 8.34 9.27
C GLN A 83 5.87 9.27 8.42
N LYS A 84 6.43 10.38 7.91
CA LYS A 84 5.71 11.30 7.00
C LYS A 84 5.30 10.60 5.71
N VAL A 85 6.18 9.79 5.11
CA VAL A 85 5.86 9.01 3.91
C VAL A 85 4.73 8.04 4.17
N ARG A 86 4.80 7.26 5.26
CA ARG A 86 3.76 6.29 5.64
C ARG A 86 2.40 6.97 5.86
N ALA A 87 2.39 8.09 6.59
CA ALA A 87 1.17 8.87 6.80
C ALA A 87 0.60 9.42 5.47
N ALA A 88 1.46 9.94 4.59
CA ALA A 88 1.04 10.45 3.29
C ALA A 88 0.46 9.36 2.38
N VAL A 89 0.98 8.13 2.45
CA VAL A 89 0.42 6.98 1.71
C VAL A 89 -0.99 6.67 2.19
N ILE A 90 -1.20 6.63 3.51
CA ILE A 90 -2.52 6.34 4.09
C ILE A 90 -3.53 7.42 3.69
N GLU A 91 -3.14 8.69 3.81
CA GLU A 91 -3.99 9.82 3.41
C GLU A 91 -4.31 9.77 1.90
N ALA A 92 -3.30 9.56 1.06
CA ALA A 92 -3.50 9.44 -0.38
C ALA A 92 -4.42 8.26 -0.74
N ALA A 93 -4.37 7.16 0.02
CA ALA A 93 -5.26 6.03 -0.18
C ALA A 93 -6.71 6.33 0.20
N HIS A 94 -6.98 7.13 1.25
CA HIS A 94 -8.34 7.59 1.55
C HIS A 94 -8.92 8.48 0.45
N GLN A 95 -8.06 9.17 -0.29
CA GLN A 95 -8.45 10.00 -1.43
C GLN A 95 -8.61 9.19 -2.73
N SER A 96 -8.26 7.90 -2.74
CA SER A 96 -8.40 7.02 -3.90
C SER A 96 -9.88 6.83 -4.28
N PRO A 97 -10.24 6.90 -5.58
CA PRO A 97 -11.59 6.56 -6.02
C PRO A 97 -11.90 5.05 -5.90
N VAL A 98 -10.87 4.22 -5.81
CA VAL A 98 -10.99 2.77 -5.62
C VAL A 98 -10.95 2.46 -4.13
N LEU A 99 -11.95 1.72 -3.64
CA LEU A 99 -11.98 1.17 -2.29
C LEU A 99 -11.12 -0.09 -2.22
N ARG A 100 -10.09 -0.07 -1.38
CA ARG A 100 -9.18 -1.19 -1.16
C ARG A 100 -9.44 -1.81 0.20
N GLN A 101 -9.56 -3.13 0.21
CA GLN A 101 -9.59 -3.92 1.43
C GLN A 101 -8.15 -4.16 1.91
N VAL A 102 -7.90 -3.93 3.19
CA VAL A 102 -6.61 -4.14 3.84
C VAL A 102 -6.84 -5.00 5.07
N VAL A 103 -6.10 -6.09 5.17
CA VAL A 103 -6.19 -6.99 6.32
C VAL A 103 -5.08 -6.63 7.30
N GLU A 104 -5.50 -6.35 8.52
CA GLU A 104 -4.66 -5.98 9.65
C GLU A 104 -4.80 -7.05 10.72
N VAL A 105 -3.75 -7.25 11.51
CA VAL A 105 -3.80 -8.16 12.66
C VAL A 105 -3.75 -7.28 13.90
N ASP A 106 -4.77 -7.38 14.74
CA ASP A 106 -4.84 -6.60 15.98
C ASP A 106 -3.86 -7.12 17.04
N ARG A 107 -3.74 -6.39 18.15
CA ARG A 107 -2.85 -6.78 19.27
C ARG A 107 -3.21 -8.11 19.92
N SER A 108 -4.43 -8.60 19.72
CA SER A 108 -4.92 -9.89 20.22
C SER A 108 -4.75 -11.03 19.21
N GLY A 109 -4.18 -10.76 18.03
CA GLY A 109 -3.97 -11.73 16.97
C GLY A 109 -5.20 -11.97 16.09
N ARG A 110 -6.24 -11.14 16.19
CA ARG A 110 -7.43 -11.25 15.34
C ARG A 110 -7.22 -10.49 14.04
N GLU A 111 -7.67 -11.08 12.94
CA GLU A 111 -7.70 -10.41 11.65
C GLU A 111 -8.86 -9.43 11.60
N THR A 112 -8.55 -8.16 11.37
CA THR A 112 -9.50 -7.10 11.10
C THR A 112 -9.34 -6.64 9.66
N THR A 113 -10.47 -6.33 9.02
CA THR A 113 -10.47 -5.81 7.66
C THR A 113 -10.83 -4.33 7.69
N SER A 114 -9.90 -3.49 7.22
CA SER A 114 -10.08 -2.05 7.03
C SER A 114 -10.27 -1.74 5.55
N PHE A 115 -11.05 -0.70 5.23
CA PHE A 115 -11.27 -0.24 3.87
C PHE A 115 -10.71 1.17 3.66
N TYR A 116 -9.86 1.32 2.64
CA TYR A 116 -9.20 2.59 2.30
C TYR A 116 -9.65 3.06 0.92
N GLY A 117 -10.24 4.25 0.86
CA GLY A 117 -10.75 4.86 -0.38
C GLY A 117 -11.96 5.74 -0.12
N GLN A 118 -12.34 6.53 -1.13
CA GLN A 118 -13.50 7.40 -1.06
C GLN A 118 -14.78 6.57 -1.10
N LYS A 119 -15.44 6.42 0.06
CA LYS A 119 -16.73 5.72 0.19
C LYS A 119 -17.76 6.21 -0.83
N ARG A 120 -17.84 7.53 -1.08
CA ARG A 120 -18.76 8.12 -2.06
C ARG A 120 -18.50 7.60 -3.49
N SER A 121 -17.24 7.55 -3.90
CA SER A 121 -16.84 7.10 -5.24
C SER A 121 -17.17 5.62 -5.44
N TRP A 122 -16.96 4.80 -4.40
CA TRP A 122 -17.40 3.40 -4.39
C TRP A 122 -18.93 3.28 -4.49
N MET A 123 -19.69 3.96 -3.63
CA MET A 123 -21.16 3.91 -3.68
C MET A 123 -21.71 4.37 -5.03
N ALA A 124 -21.13 5.40 -5.65
CA ALA A 124 -21.53 5.88 -6.98
C ALA A 124 -21.22 4.86 -8.09
N ALA A 125 -20.11 4.13 -8.00
CA ALA A 125 -19.78 3.08 -8.97
C ALA A 125 -20.76 1.90 -8.92
N TYR A 126 -21.35 1.63 -7.75
CA TYR A 126 -22.25 0.49 -7.52
C TYR A 126 -23.71 0.90 -7.27
N SER A 127 -24.09 2.16 -7.45
CA SER A 127 -25.46 2.64 -7.21
C SER A 127 -26.43 2.28 -8.35
N GLY A 128 -25.91 1.93 -9.52
CA GLY A 128 -26.72 1.52 -10.68
C GLY A 128 -26.74 -0.01 -10.83
N PRO A 129 -27.77 -0.58 -11.48
CA PRO A 129 -27.76 -1.99 -11.85
C PRO A 129 -26.56 -2.28 -12.75
N VAL A 130 -25.88 -3.41 -12.54
CA VAL A 130 -24.76 -3.86 -13.38
C VAL A 130 -25.26 -3.91 -14.83
N GLN A 131 -24.62 -3.19 -15.75
CA GLN A 131 -25.06 -3.15 -17.15
C GLN A 131 -24.17 -4.07 -18.00
N ARG A 132 -24.80 -4.98 -18.75
CA ARG A 132 -24.11 -5.75 -19.79
C ARG A 132 -24.20 -4.99 -21.11
N MET A 133 -23.07 -4.80 -21.76
CA MET A 133 -23.06 -4.39 -23.16
C MET A 133 -23.36 -5.63 -24.01
N THR A 134 -24.44 -5.61 -24.79
CA THR A 134 -24.75 -6.64 -25.78
C THR A 134 -25.01 -5.99 -27.14
N LYS A 135 -25.05 -6.76 -28.22
CA LYS A 135 -25.51 -6.26 -29.53
C LYS A 135 -26.92 -6.76 -29.80
N ILE A 136 -27.85 -5.86 -30.07
CA ILE A 136 -29.18 -6.16 -30.63
C ILE A 136 -29.21 -5.51 -32.02
N ASP A 137 -29.49 -6.29 -33.06
CA ASP A 137 -29.49 -5.82 -34.46
C ASP A 137 -28.20 -5.11 -34.90
N GLY A 138 -27.06 -5.62 -34.42
CA GLY A 138 -25.73 -5.05 -34.71
C GLY A 138 -25.39 -3.77 -33.94
N GLN A 139 -26.36 -3.15 -33.27
CA GLN A 139 -26.17 -1.96 -32.45
C GLN A 139 -25.79 -2.34 -31.01
N PRO A 140 -24.77 -1.69 -30.41
CA PRO A 140 -24.39 -1.98 -29.03
C PRO A 140 -25.39 -1.35 -28.06
N VAL A 141 -26.11 -2.20 -27.30
CA VAL A 141 -27.14 -1.83 -26.32
C VAL A 141 -26.68 -2.19 -24.90
N LYS A 142 -26.91 -1.30 -23.93
CA LYS A 142 -26.69 -1.54 -22.50
C LYS A 142 -27.96 -2.11 -21.88
N ILE A 143 -27.90 -3.34 -21.36
CA ILE A 143 -29.03 -3.99 -20.68
C ILE A 143 -28.68 -4.16 -19.21
N PRO A 144 -29.55 -3.77 -18.26
CA PRO A 144 -29.33 -4.08 -16.85
C PRO A 144 -29.36 -5.59 -16.62
N LEU A 145 -28.32 -6.12 -15.97
CA LEU A 145 -28.32 -7.46 -15.38
C LEU A 145 -29.26 -7.44 -14.18
N VAL A 146 -30.28 -8.29 -14.23
CA VAL A 146 -31.02 -8.72 -13.05
C VAL A 146 -30.28 -9.96 -12.53
N LEU A 147 -29.66 -9.86 -11.35
CA LEU A 147 -29.01 -10.98 -10.65
C LEU A 147 -30.02 -11.73 -9.80
#